data_AF-A0A0B4C6R4-F1
#
_entry.id   AF-A0A0B4C6R4-F1
#
_cell.length_a   1.000
_cell.length_b   1.000
_cell.length_c   1.000
_cell.angle_alpha   90.00
_cell.angle_beta   90.00
_cell.angle_gamma   90.00
#
_symmetry.space_group_name_H-M   'P 1'
#
loop_
_entity.id
_entity.type
_entity.pdbx_description
1 polymer ?
#
loop_
_entity_poly.entity_id
_entity_poly.type
_entity_poly.pdbx_seq_one_letter_code
_entity_poly.pdbx_strand_id
1 'polypeptide(L)'
;MGPSPHSSGGLMNAADAAASNSSRPVGLVCEPCQAVGWMYAQYDDRWDTPIPLAQVQVSDINGAVIDSGGRTKGLATFGLEDGIPHQSVRHELGTYAFQAPQEGRLVVELVPEPSGPDPAALEAEIIADLDAFEQRMETALQPWIIAWEDRGVRGLIGSFFSNIRSGASSWWDDQEDLWTAIGNWLSSLPDLAAEAWDGAVAGARELWENRDEILGLIQSLAKGLVSEFQTGFEAILELVSAFPDLEEIANLMREAYEDSAEWAAAMIEIARSTGVLHAIGGTMMGVLAMTPPNFWTDMVALGIGYLVPEIILAIIFAIIAFFSAGMGGTLLAAKLMGFARNVVSKIRTLGATAREVVQVGTETVGTVVAQIIDVLISVKPKVEALVRSLRSRIYERANGATGEATPVLRNAEPKRPTVNASNRPPSRPLVDPSTNVASPQRTQHILHGDATGGGHLWPGGPGKTAFPQDWDANRVMRATSDVATDPNLFWKPQTGNGGLFTKSGKPARFLVTDAAGNLPVVDGVPMRVIVEPAGEGIITSYPKY
;
A
#
# COMPACT_ATOMS: atom_id res chain seq x y z
N MET A 1 -25.69 49.71 18.21
CA MET A 1 -25.33 50.61 17.11
C MET A 1 -24.81 49.74 15.97
N GLY A 2 -25.54 49.71 14.85
CA GLY A 2 -25.11 49.23 13.52
C GLY A 2 -24.76 47.74 13.34
N PRO A 3 -25.56 46.94 12.62
CA PRO A 3 -25.04 45.76 11.94
C PRO A 3 -24.38 46.19 10.62
N SER A 4 -23.12 45.82 10.40
CA SER A 4 -22.46 45.92 9.09
C SER A 4 -22.45 44.53 8.42
N PRO A 5 -22.68 44.44 7.10
CA PRO A 5 -22.98 43.19 6.40
C PRO A 5 -21.73 42.50 5.84
N HIS A 6 -21.91 41.23 5.49
CA HIS A 6 -20.99 40.34 4.77
C HIS A 6 -20.28 41.01 3.58
N SER A 7 -18.95 40.84 3.50
CA SER A 7 -18.16 41.13 2.30
C SER A 7 -17.99 39.85 1.46
N SER A 8 -18.96 39.58 0.57
CA SER A 8 -18.74 38.78 -0.63
C SER A 8 -18.12 39.69 -1.69
N GLY A 9 -16.79 39.75 -1.74
CA GLY A 9 -16.05 40.60 -2.66
C GLY A 9 -15.16 39.78 -3.58
N GLY A 10 -15.51 39.79 -4.86
CA GLY A 10 -14.56 39.53 -5.94
C GLY A 10 -14.76 38.23 -6.70
N LEU A 11 -15.82 38.15 -7.51
CA LEU A 11 -15.86 37.41 -8.78
C LEU A 11 -17.12 37.90 -9.53
N MET A 12 -17.10 39.14 -10.00
CA MET A 12 -18.11 39.66 -10.92
C MET A 12 -17.40 40.32 -12.11
N ASN A 13 -17.50 39.62 -13.24
CA ASN A 13 -17.82 40.17 -14.55
C ASN A 13 -16.69 40.71 -15.44
N ALA A 14 -15.99 39.77 -16.10
CA ALA A 14 -15.50 40.00 -17.46
C ALA A 14 -16.64 39.96 -18.51
N ALA A 15 -17.80 39.36 -18.16
CA ALA A 15 -18.98 39.31 -19.03
C ALA A 15 -19.77 40.64 -19.10
N ASP A 16 -19.86 41.41 -18.01
CA ASP A 16 -20.59 42.70 -18.02
C ASP A 16 -19.84 43.86 -18.67
N ALA A 17 -18.52 43.73 -18.85
CA ALA A 17 -17.72 44.75 -19.54
C ALA A 17 -18.03 44.81 -21.05
N ALA A 18 -18.62 43.76 -21.63
CA ALA A 18 -19.00 43.73 -23.04
C ALA A 18 -20.37 44.38 -23.33
N ALA A 19 -21.23 44.56 -22.32
CA ALA A 19 -22.62 44.95 -22.53
C ALA A 19 -22.89 46.47 -22.51
N SER A 20 -21.91 47.33 -22.20
CA SER A 20 -22.16 48.76 -21.95
C SER A 20 -21.57 49.75 -22.96
N ASN A 21 -20.98 49.31 -24.07
CA ASN A 21 -20.37 50.23 -25.05
C ASN A 21 -21.27 50.49 -26.27
N SER A 22 -22.27 51.36 -26.09
CA SER A 22 -23.30 51.69 -27.10
C SER A 22 -22.86 52.64 -28.22
N SER A 23 -21.64 52.54 -28.73
CA SER A 23 -21.11 53.50 -29.73
C SER A 23 -20.18 52.87 -30.78
N ARG A 24 -20.65 51.84 -31.48
CA ARG A 24 -20.02 51.38 -32.74
C ARG A 24 -20.99 51.54 -33.93
N PRO A 25 -20.50 52.00 -35.10
CA PRO A 25 -21.33 52.28 -36.26
C PRO A 25 -21.96 50.99 -36.82
N VAL A 26 -23.22 51.11 -37.22
CA VAL A 26 -24.05 50.06 -37.84
C VAL A 26 -23.43 49.68 -39.19
N GLY A 27 -22.64 48.62 -39.21
CA GLY A 27 -21.99 48.14 -40.44
C GLY A 27 -21.03 46.97 -40.28
N LEU A 28 -20.96 46.34 -39.10
CA LEU A 28 -20.22 45.11 -38.90
C LEU A 28 -21.25 43.99 -38.79
N VAL A 29 -21.09 42.97 -39.63
CA VAL A 29 -21.69 41.65 -39.43
C VAL A 29 -21.45 41.28 -37.97
N CYS A 30 -22.52 41.21 -37.16
CA CYS A 30 -22.41 40.57 -35.86
C CYS A 30 -21.93 39.15 -36.15
N GLU A 31 -20.69 38.82 -35.81
CA GLU A 31 -20.35 37.42 -35.62
C GLU A 31 -21.41 36.87 -34.65
N PRO A 32 -22.04 35.73 -34.96
CA PRO A 32 -23.03 35.14 -34.05
C PRO A 32 -22.35 35.00 -32.69
N CYS A 33 -23.00 35.49 -31.63
CA CYS A 33 -22.53 35.31 -30.26
C CYS A 33 -22.34 33.80 -30.04
N GLN A 34 -21.09 33.32 -30.10
CA GLN A 34 -20.78 31.93 -29.80
C GLN A 34 -21.05 31.72 -28.31
N ALA A 35 -21.76 30.66 -27.99
CA ALA A 35 -22.02 30.29 -26.62
C ALA A 35 -20.74 29.68 -26.04
N VAL A 36 -20.28 30.16 -24.89
CA VAL A 36 -19.10 29.59 -24.23
C VAL A 36 -19.52 28.37 -23.43
N GLY A 37 -18.81 27.27 -23.63
CA GLY A 37 -18.92 26.06 -22.83
C GLY A 37 -17.65 25.83 -22.02
N TRP A 38 -17.81 25.25 -20.83
CA TRP A 38 -16.68 24.89 -19.97
C TRP A 38 -16.96 23.56 -19.26
N MET A 39 -15.92 22.76 -19.09
CA MET A 39 -15.96 21.46 -18.42
C MET A 39 -14.77 21.29 -17.48
N TYR A 40 -14.93 20.42 -16.49
CA TYR A 40 -13.84 19.92 -15.66
C TYR A 40 -13.92 18.40 -15.54
N ALA A 41 -12.77 17.75 -15.64
CA ALA A 41 -12.62 16.31 -15.51
C ALA A 41 -11.84 16.01 -14.23
N GLN A 42 -12.44 15.22 -13.34
CA GLN A 42 -11.86 14.89 -12.05
C GLN A 42 -12.28 13.48 -11.59
N TYR A 43 -11.51 12.95 -10.65
CA TYR A 43 -11.90 11.78 -9.89
C TYR A 43 -12.87 12.16 -8.77
N ASP A 44 -13.76 11.23 -8.42
CA ASP A 44 -14.61 11.30 -7.23
C ASP A 44 -13.81 10.78 -6.02
N ASP A 45 -12.90 11.60 -5.52
CA ASP A 45 -12.06 11.36 -4.35
C ASP A 45 -12.02 12.58 -3.42
N ARG A 46 -11.43 12.43 -2.23
CA ARG A 46 -11.35 13.50 -1.20
C ARG A 46 -10.70 14.77 -1.75
N TRP A 47 -9.81 14.58 -2.70
CA TRP A 47 -9.00 15.59 -3.30
C TRP A 47 -9.67 16.22 -4.54
N ASP A 48 -10.75 15.70 -5.10
CA ASP A 48 -11.25 16.12 -6.43
C ASP A 48 -10.11 16.11 -7.46
N THR A 49 -9.34 15.02 -7.47
CA THR A 49 -8.09 14.93 -8.24
C THR A 49 -8.38 15.15 -9.72
N PRO A 50 -7.76 16.15 -10.38
CA PRO A 50 -8.02 16.43 -11.78
C PRO A 50 -7.59 15.29 -12.72
N ILE A 51 -8.20 15.22 -13.91
CA ILE A 51 -7.77 14.37 -15.03
C ILE A 51 -7.12 15.25 -16.10
N PRO A 52 -5.81 15.55 -15.99
CA PRO A 52 -5.14 16.44 -16.93
C PRO A 52 -4.77 15.76 -18.26
N LEU A 53 -4.53 16.57 -19.29
CA LEU A 53 -4.06 16.17 -20.63
C LEU A 53 -4.96 15.14 -21.36
N ALA A 54 -6.18 14.92 -20.90
CA ALA A 54 -7.15 14.02 -21.51
C ALA A 54 -7.74 14.69 -22.77
N GLN A 55 -7.84 13.94 -23.86
CA GLN A 55 -8.46 14.45 -25.09
C GLN A 55 -9.95 14.62 -24.89
N VAL A 56 -10.48 15.78 -25.31
CA VAL A 56 -11.89 16.13 -25.19
C VAL A 56 -12.54 16.16 -26.57
N GLN A 57 -13.74 15.60 -26.63
CA GLN A 57 -14.67 15.80 -27.73
C GLN A 57 -15.99 16.33 -27.18
N VAL A 58 -16.49 17.39 -27.79
CA VAL A 58 -17.79 17.97 -27.49
C VAL A 58 -18.70 17.79 -28.69
N SER A 59 -19.88 17.26 -28.46
CA SER A 59 -20.92 17.12 -29.47
C SER A 59 -22.24 17.69 -28.99
N ASP A 60 -23.13 18.00 -29.93
CA ASP A 60 -24.52 18.31 -29.60
C ASP A 60 -25.28 17.03 -29.17
N ILE A 61 -26.52 17.19 -28.71
CA ILE A 61 -27.37 16.04 -28.31
C ILE A 61 -27.67 15.06 -29.45
N ASN A 62 -27.48 15.47 -30.71
CA ASN A 62 -27.69 14.64 -31.90
C ASN A 62 -26.40 13.96 -32.36
N GLY A 63 -25.27 14.18 -31.69
CA GLY A 63 -23.96 13.62 -32.02
C GLY A 63 -23.16 14.41 -33.06
N ALA A 64 -23.60 15.61 -33.45
CA ALA A 64 -22.80 16.48 -34.30
C ALA A 64 -21.64 17.08 -33.50
N VAL A 65 -20.41 16.89 -33.98
CA VAL A 65 -19.20 17.39 -33.31
C VAL A 65 -19.19 18.92 -33.33
N ILE A 66 -19.10 19.51 -32.13
CA ILE A 66 -18.99 20.95 -31.91
C ILE A 66 -17.51 21.34 -31.80
N ASP A 67 -16.76 20.57 -31.02
CA ASP A 67 -15.33 20.77 -30.82
C ASP A 67 -14.64 19.40 -30.62
N SER A 68 -13.42 19.25 -31.12
CA SER A 68 -12.68 18.00 -31.05
C SER A 68 -11.18 18.23 -31.10
N GLY A 69 -10.43 17.42 -30.35
CA GLY A 69 -8.97 17.42 -30.40
C GLY A 69 -8.29 18.34 -29.38
N GLY A 70 -9.09 19.10 -28.61
CA GLY A 70 -8.61 19.80 -27.41
C GLY A 70 -8.23 18.84 -26.29
N ARG A 71 -7.48 19.34 -25.30
CA ARG A 71 -7.08 18.58 -24.12
C ARG A 71 -7.38 19.35 -22.84
N THR A 72 -7.71 18.61 -21.78
CA THR A 72 -7.81 19.21 -20.45
C THR A 72 -6.45 19.78 -20.00
N LYS A 73 -6.46 20.90 -19.27
CA LYS A 73 -5.24 21.54 -18.76
C LYS A 73 -4.44 20.58 -17.86
N GLY A 74 -3.15 20.45 -18.11
CA GLY A 74 -2.17 19.75 -17.26
C GLY A 74 -1.04 20.66 -16.79
N LEU A 75 -0.22 20.20 -15.85
CA LEU A 75 0.89 21.01 -15.29
C LEU A 75 1.86 21.48 -16.38
N ALA A 76 2.16 20.64 -17.38
CA ALA A 76 3.04 21.01 -18.50
C ALA A 76 2.46 22.11 -19.41
N THR A 77 1.14 22.29 -19.42
CA THR A 77 0.45 23.35 -20.17
C THR A 77 0.15 24.57 -19.29
N PHE A 78 0.26 24.43 -17.97
CA PHE A 78 0.03 25.48 -16.98
C PHE A 78 1.35 26.23 -16.73
N GLY A 79 1.37 27.56 -16.95
CA GLY A 79 2.60 28.37 -16.83
C GLY A 79 3.34 28.68 -18.14
N LEU A 80 2.76 28.34 -19.30
CA LEU A 80 3.12 28.96 -20.59
C LEU A 80 2.42 30.32 -20.81
N GLU A 81 1.46 30.66 -19.96
CA GLU A 81 0.79 31.96 -19.93
C GLU A 81 1.35 32.76 -18.75
N ASP A 82 2.22 33.73 -19.07
CA ASP A 82 2.73 34.84 -18.27
C ASP A 82 2.95 34.62 -16.76
N GLY A 83 4.11 34.06 -16.39
CA GLY A 83 5.02 34.49 -15.30
C GLY A 83 4.49 34.87 -13.91
N ILE A 84 3.22 34.67 -13.60
CA ILE A 84 2.57 35.05 -12.35
C ILE A 84 2.48 33.77 -11.51
N PRO A 85 2.96 33.79 -10.25
CA PRO A 85 2.71 32.68 -9.33
C PRO A 85 1.20 32.56 -9.08
N HIS A 86 0.59 31.49 -9.57
CA HIS A 86 -0.82 31.21 -9.30
C HIS A 86 -0.96 30.56 -7.93
N GLN A 87 -1.86 31.09 -7.08
CA GLN A 87 -2.35 30.33 -5.94
C GLN A 87 -3.26 29.21 -6.46
N SER A 88 -3.00 27.98 -6.00
CA SER A 88 -3.79 26.76 -6.27
C SER A 88 -3.96 26.38 -7.75
N VAL A 89 -2.85 26.07 -8.43
CA VAL A 89 -2.82 25.49 -9.79
C VAL A 89 -3.79 24.32 -9.95
N ARG A 90 -3.94 23.53 -8.89
CA ARG A 90 -4.77 22.32 -8.80
C ARG A 90 -6.21 22.50 -9.29
N HIS A 91 -6.88 23.61 -8.98
CA HIS A 91 -8.28 23.83 -9.36
C HIS A 91 -8.46 24.17 -10.86
N GLU A 92 -7.40 24.58 -11.55
CA GLU A 92 -7.45 24.87 -12.97
C GLU A 92 -7.09 23.65 -13.84
N LEU A 93 -6.42 22.65 -13.27
CA LEU A 93 -6.08 21.42 -13.98
C LEU A 93 -7.34 20.59 -14.25
N GLY A 94 -7.32 19.78 -15.30
CA GLY A 94 -8.48 18.98 -15.71
C GLY A 94 -9.60 19.79 -16.38
N THR A 95 -9.47 21.11 -16.51
CA THR A 95 -10.47 21.97 -17.15
C THR A 95 -10.28 22.07 -18.66
N TYR A 96 -11.37 22.30 -19.40
CA TYR A 96 -11.35 22.61 -20.83
C TYR A 96 -12.49 23.59 -21.17
N ALA A 97 -12.19 24.60 -21.98
CA ALA A 97 -13.15 25.60 -22.45
C ALA A 97 -13.25 25.56 -23.97
N PHE A 98 -14.47 25.74 -24.50
CA PHE A 98 -14.76 25.65 -25.92
C PHE A 98 -15.84 26.66 -26.33
N GLN A 99 -15.95 26.89 -27.63
CA GLN A 99 -16.98 27.74 -28.23
C GLN A 99 -18.01 26.86 -28.94
N ALA A 100 -19.29 27.05 -28.62
CA ALA A 100 -20.41 26.40 -29.26
C ALA A 100 -21.14 27.37 -30.21
N PRO A 101 -21.65 26.90 -31.36
CA PRO A 101 -22.37 27.76 -32.31
C PRO A 101 -23.62 28.42 -31.72
N GLN A 102 -24.31 27.76 -30.78
CA GLN A 102 -25.54 28.20 -30.14
C GLN A 102 -25.63 27.65 -28.72
N GLU A 103 -26.45 28.28 -27.89
CA GLU A 103 -26.80 27.73 -26.58
C GLU A 103 -27.60 26.42 -26.73
N GLY A 104 -27.26 25.41 -25.94
CA GLY A 104 -27.94 24.12 -26.02
C GLY A 104 -27.35 23.04 -25.14
N ARG A 105 -27.98 21.86 -25.21
CA ARG A 105 -27.50 20.64 -24.56
C ARG A 105 -26.32 20.06 -25.33
N LEU A 106 -25.34 19.59 -24.57
CA LEU A 106 -24.07 19.09 -25.07
C LEU A 106 -23.80 17.70 -24.49
N VAL A 107 -22.96 16.96 -25.19
CA VAL A 107 -22.33 15.74 -24.72
C VAL A 107 -20.83 15.98 -24.75
N VAL A 108 -20.18 15.84 -23.58
CA VAL A 108 -18.74 15.97 -23.43
C VAL A 108 -18.15 14.58 -23.16
N GLU A 109 -17.13 14.22 -23.91
CA GLU A 109 -16.47 12.92 -23.82
C GLU A 109 -14.96 13.10 -23.65
N LEU A 110 -14.38 12.32 -22.74
CA LEU A 110 -12.94 12.04 -22.76
C LEU A 110 -12.70 10.92 -23.75
N VAL A 111 -11.90 11.18 -24.78
CA VAL A 111 -11.67 10.26 -25.89
C VAL A 111 -10.37 9.48 -25.66
N PRO A 112 -10.40 8.13 -25.71
CA PRO A 112 -9.19 7.33 -25.65
C PRO A 112 -8.26 7.59 -26.83
N GLU A 113 -6.98 7.75 -26.53
CA GLU A 113 -5.88 7.77 -27.50
C GLU A 113 -4.83 6.72 -27.12
N PRO A 114 -5.14 5.42 -27.24
CA PRO A 114 -4.28 4.37 -26.72
C PRO A 114 -2.84 4.54 -27.19
N SER A 115 -1.95 4.75 -26.23
CA SER A 115 -0.51 4.92 -26.46
C SER A 115 0.27 3.89 -25.66
N GLY A 116 1.45 3.53 -26.17
CA GLY A 116 2.36 2.61 -25.50
C GLY A 116 1.91 1.15 -25.45
N PRO A 117 2.66 0.31 -24.71
CA PRO A 117 2.41 -1.12 -24.59
C PRO A 117 1.07 -1.45 -23.90
N ASP A 118 0.64 -2.70 -24.03
CA ASP A 118 -0.55 -3.21 -23.33
C ASP A 118 -0.40 -3.11 -21.80
N PRO A 119 -1.36 -2.51 -21.06
CA PRO A 119 -1.29 -2.41 -19.60
C PRO A 119 -1.10 -3.75 -18.89
N ALA A 120 -1.77 -4.82 -19.35
CA ALA A 120 -1.69 -6.13 -18.72
C ALA A 120 -0.29 -6.76 -18.84
N ALA A 121 0.39 -6.54 -19.97
CA ALA A 121 1.77 -6.97 -20.16
C ALA A 121 2.73 -6.21 -19.23
N LEU A 122 2.59 -4.89 -19.12
CA LEU A 122 3.39 -4.06 -18.22
C LEU A 122 3.16 -4.42 -16.74
N GLU A 123 1.91 -4.66 -16.35
CA GLU A 123 1.56 -5.15 -15.02
C GLU A 123 2.28 -6.47 -14.71
N ALA A 124 2.20 -7.46 -15.61
CA ALA A 124 2.86 -8.75 -15.43
C ALA A 124 4.38 -8.63 -15.32
N GLU A 125 5.01 -7.75 -16.11
CA GLU A 125 6.45 -7.48 -16.03
C GLU A 125 6.86 -6.83 -14.70
N ILE A 126 6.05 -5.89 -14.19
CA ILE A 126 6.31 -5.25 -12.89
C ILE A 126 6.17 -6.26 -11.76
N ILE A 127 5.12 -7.07 -11.76
CA ILE A 127 4.91 -8.11 -10.74
C ILE A 127 6.06 -9.12 -10.77
N ALA A 128 6.51 -9.55 -11.95
CA ALA A 128 7.65 -10.46 -12.06
C ALA A 128 8.96 -9.86 -11.54
N ASP A 129 9.21 -8.56 -11.76
CA ASP A 129 10.38 -7.87 -11.21
C ASP A 129 10.34 -7.80 -9.68
N LEU A 130 9.14 -7.57 -9.11
CA LEU A 130 8.90 -7.53 -7.67
C LEU A 130 9.07 -8.91 -7.04
N ASP A 131 8.54 -9.97 -7.65
CA ASP A 131 8.74 -11.37 -7.21
C ASP A 131 10.24 -11.74 -7.25
N ALA A 132 10.94 -11.35 -8.31
CA ALA A 132 12.38 -11.58 -8.42
C ALA A 132 13.17 -10.80 -7.36
N PHE A 133 12.69 -9.63 -6.96
CA PHE A 133 13.26 -8.88 -5.85
C PHE A 133 13.03 -9.56 -4.50
N GLU A 134 11.81 -10.04 -4.23
CA GLU A 134 11.51 -10.78 -3.01
C GLU A 134 12.49 -11.96 -2.83
N GLN A 135 12.74 -12.72 -3.90
CA GLN A 135 13.73 -13.83 -3.90
C GLN A 135 15.16 -13.36 -3.63
N ARG A 136 15.55 -12.19 -4.16
CA ARG A 136 16.86 -11.60 -3.86
C ARG A 136 16.96 -11.20 -2.39
N MET A 137 15.90 -10.63 -1.81
CA MET A 137 15.88 -10.27 -0.39
C MET A 137 15.88 -11.48 0.52
N GLU A 138 15.18 -12.56 0.15
CA GLU A 138 15.25 -13.85 0.85
C GLU A 138 16.70 -14.34 0.93
N THR A 139 17.45 -14.20 -0.17
CA THR A 139 18.89 -14.54 -0.24
C THR A 139 19.73 -13.58 0.61
N ALA A 140 19.49 -12.28 0.49
CA ALA A 140 20.21 -11.24 1.23
C ALA A 140 20.04 -11.38 2.75
N LEU A 141 18.85 -11.77 3.21
CA LEU A 141 18.53 -11.95 4.63
C LEU A 141 19.05 -13.29 5.20
N GLN A 142 19.48 -14.25 4.37
CA GLN A 142 19.96 -15.57 4.82
C GLN A 142 21.01 -15.54 5.93
N PRO A 143 22.04 -14.66 5.93
CA PRO A 143 23.03 -14.63 7.00
C PRO A 143 22.39 -14.40 8.39
N TRP A 144 21.40 -13.52 8.47
CA TRP A 144 20.67 -13.25 9.71
C TRP A 144 19.72 -14.39 10.06
N ILE A 145 19.02 -14.95 9.07
CA ILE A 145 18.11 -16.09 9.26
C ILE A 145 18.89 -17.29 9.84
N ILE A 146 20.02 -17.66 9.24
CA ILE A 146 20.88 -18.76 9.70
C ILE A 146 21.44 -18.50 11.10
N ALA A 147 21.97 -17.29 11.36
CA ALA A 147 22.50 -16.92 12.67
C ALA A 147 21.42 -16.91 13.78
N TRP A 148 20.16 -16.75 13.39
CA TRP A 148 19.02 -16.85 14.30
C TRP A 148 18.60 -18.31 14.53
N GLU A 149 18.57 -19.14 13.48
CA GLU A 149 18.24 -20.57 13.56
C GLU A 149 19.26 -21.38 14.38
N ASP A 150 20.56 -21.05 14.26
CA ASP A 150 21.64 -21.75 14.98
C ASP A 150 21.58 -21.56 16.51
N ARG A 151 20.92 -20.49 16.99
CA ARG A 151 20.67 -20.25 18.43
C ARG A 151 19.56 -21.12 19.04
N GLY A 152 19.13 -22.19 18.36
CA GLY A 152 18.22 -23.21 18.89
C GLY A 152 16.73 -22.98 18.61
N VAL A 153 16.40 -22.14 17.63
CA VAL A 153 15.01 -21.71 17.32
C VAL A 153 14.39 -22.51 16.14
N ARG A 154 15.08 -23.57 15.66
CA ARG A 154 14.79 -24.33 14.42
C ARG A 154 13.35 -24.87 14.23
N GLY A 155 12.57 -25.05 15.28
CA GLY A 155 11.19 -25.56 15.18
C GLY A 155 10.08 -24.49 15.07
N LEU A 156 10.39 -23.23 15.38
CA LEU A 156 9.44 -22.12 15.46
C LEU A 156 9.21 -21.41 14.11
N ILE A 157 10.12 -21.59 13.15
CA ILE A 157 10.32 -20.69 12.00
C ILE A 157 9.78 -21.30 10.71
N GLY A 158 10.07 -22.57 10.43
CA GLY A 158 9.58 -23.22 9.21
C GLY A 158 8.06 -23.08 9.02
N SER A 159 7.29 -23.16 10.11
CA SER A 159 5.83 -22.99 10.12
C SER A 159 5.36 -21.53 10.20
N PHE A 160 6.09 -20.64 10.89
CA PHE A 160 5.76 -19.20 10.94
C PHE A 160 5.95 -18.55 9.57
N PHE A 161 7.10 -18.75 8.94
CA PHE A 161 7.43 -18.17 7.63
C PHE A 161 6.62 -18.81 6.48
N SER A 162 6.28 -20.11 6.55
CA SER A 162 5.39 -20.75 5.55
C SER A 162 3.96 -20.23 5.64
N ASN A 163 3.44 -20.02 6.86
CA ASN A 163 2.07 -19.55 7.08
C ASN A 163 1.91 -18.06 6.74
N ILE A 164 2.95 -17.25 6.98
CA ILE A 164 2.97 -15.83 6.59
C ILE A 164 3.03 -15.66 5.07
N ARG A 165 3.83 -16.47 4.37
CA ARG A 165 3.90 -16.47 2.90
C ARG A 165 2.55 -16.84 2.26
N SER A 166 1.72 -17.65 2.94
CA SER A 166 0.39 -18.05 2.46
C SER A 166 -0.78 -17.14 2.89
N GLY A 167 -0.55 -16.22 3.84
CA GLY A 167 -1.58 -15.38 4.48
C GLY A 167 -1.27 -13.87 4.45
N ALA A 168 -0.38 -13.41 3.56
CA ALA A 168 0.12 -12.04 3.52
C ALA A 168 -0.98 -10.95 3.37
N SER A 169 -2.16 -11.31 2.84
CA SER A 169 -3.31 -10.39 2.72
C SER A 169 -4.20 -10.33 3.97
N SER A 170 -4.26 -11.39 4.79
CA SER A 170 -5.02 -11.41 6.06
C SER A 170 -4.19 -10.94 7.25
N TRP A 171 -2.87 -11.15 7.21
CA TRP A 171 -1.92 -10.64 8.21
C TRP A 171 -1.84 -9.10 8.24
N TRP A 172 -2.26 -8.46 7.15
CA TRP A 172 -2.35 -7.02 7.07
C TRP A 172 -3.29 -6.37 8.09
N ASP A 173 -4.39 -7.03 8.42
CA ASP A 173 -5.41 -6.45 9.30
C ASP A 173 -4.99 -6.50 10.79
N ASP A 174 -3.92 -7.23 11.14
CA ASP A 174 -3.38 -7.41 12.50
C ASP A 174 -1.98 -6.77 12.71
N GLN A 175 -1.60 -5.73 11.93
CA GLN A 175 -0.25 -5.12 11.95
C GLN A 175 0.11 -4.29 13.19
N GLU A 176 -0.85 -3.93 14.04
CA GLU A 176 -0.60 -3.23 15.29
C GLU A 176 0.31 -4.08 16.20
N ASP A 177 0.16 -5.41 16.21
CA ASP A 177 0.93 -6.32 17.05
C ASP A 177 2.39 -6.51 16.57
N LEU A 178 2.68 -6.42 15.27
CA LEU A 178 4.06 -6.55 14.75
C LEU A 178 4.87 -5.29 15.08
N TRP A 179 4.36 -4.10 14.77
CA TRP A 179 5.08 -2.85 15.05
C TRP A 179 5.05 -2.49 16.53
N THR A 180 4.02 -2.91 17.27
CA THR A 180 4.07 -2.92 18.73
C THR A 180 5.11 -3.92 19.23
N ALA A 181 5.27 -5.10 18.63
CA ALA A 181 6.34 -6.03 19.01
C ALA A 181 7.74 -5.49 18.67
N ILE A 182 7.95 -4.91 17.47
CA ILE A 182 9.20 -4.26 17.07
C ILE A 182 9.47 -3.05 17.97
N GLY A 183 8.46 -2.21 18.24
CA GLY A 183 8.55 -1.04 19.10
C GLY A 183 8.83 -1.40 20.56
N ASN A 184 8.09 -2.37 21.12
CA ASN A 184 8.33 -2.89 22.47
C ASN A 184 9.70 -3.55 22.57
N TRP A 185 10.11 -4.30 21.56
CA TRP A 185 11.43 -4.90 21.51
C TRP A 185 12.54 -3.84 21.43
N LEU A 186 12.39 -2.81 20.59
CA LEU A 186 13.32 -1.67 20.50
C LEU A 186 13.43 -0.94 21.84
N SER A 187 12.29 -0.74 22.52
CA SER A 187 12.22 -0.13 23.85
C SER A 187 12.81 -1.00 24.96
N SER A 188 13.03 -2.29 24.70
CA SER A 188 13.55 -3.27 25.67
C SER A 188 15.07 -3.49 25.59
N LEU A 189 15.77 -2.85 24.65
CA LEU A 189 17.23 -2.92 24.52
C LEU A 189 17.90 -2.05 25.62
N PRO A 190 18.64 -2.62 26.58
CA PRO A 190 19.30 -1.84 27.63
C PRO A 190 20.57 -1.14 27.10
N ASP A 191 20.85 0.05 27.64
CA ASP A 191 22.07 0.88 27.52
C ASP A 191 22.51 1.36 26.13
N LEU A 192 22.24 0.64 25.04
CA LEU A 192 22.48 1.11 23.66
C LEU A 192 21.42 2.12 23.19
N ALA A 193 20.18 1.98 23.69
CA ALA A 193 19.09 2.88 23.34
C ALA A 193 19.37 4.30 23.86
N ALA A 194 19.84 4.50 25.10
CA ALA A 194 19.99 5.85 25.66
C ALA A 194 21.07 6.69 24.95
N GLU A 195 22.28 6.16 24.76
CA GLU A 195 23.39 6.92 24.14
C GLU A 195 23.17 7.18 22.64
N ALA A 196 22.60 6.22 21.92
CA ALA A 196 22.32 6.40 20.50
C ALA A 196 21.00 7.17 20.26
N TRP A 197 20.05 7.17 21.20
CA TRP A 197 18.83 8.01 21.19
C TRP A 197 19.11 9.46 21.58
N ASP A 198 20.04 9.71 22.51
CA ASP A 198 20.54 11.05 22.82
C ASP A 198 21.33 11.66 21.64
N GLY A 199 21.85 10.83 20.72
CA GLY A 199 22.50 11.23 19.47
C GLY A 199 21.55 11.43 18.28
N ALA A 200 20.26 11.11 18.42
CA ALA A 200 19.28 11.28 17.36
C ALA A 200 18.85 12.75 17.23
N VAL A 201 18.64 13.21 15.99
CA VAL A 201 18.05 14.54 15.74
C VAL A 201 16.60 14.52 16.24
N ALA A 202 16.12 15.60 16.87
CA ALA A 202 14.80 15.61 17.51
C ALA A 202 13.66 15.27 16.53
N GLY A 203 13.80 15.63 15.24
CA GLY A 203 12.87 15.23 14.19
C GLY A 203 12.74 13.70 13.99
N ALA A 204 13.83 12.93 14.08
CA ALA A 204 13.77 11.47 13.89
C ALA A 204 13.01 10.78 15.03
N ARG A 205 13.13 11.32 16.24
CA ARG A 205 12.38 10.88 17.41
C ARG A 205 10.88 11.12 17.23
N GLU A 206 10.49 12.30 16.76
CA GLU A 206 9.08 12.62 16.57
C GLU A 206 8.41 11.78 15.49
N LEU A 207 9.11 11.52 14.39
CA LEU A 207 8.61 10.59 13.37
C LEU A 207 8.46 9.16 13.90
N TRP A 208 9.32 8.73 14.84
CA TRP A 208 9.22 7.41 15.46
C TRP A 208 8.06 7.29 16.46
N GLU A 209 7.83 8.35 17.25
CA GLU A 209 6.70 8.42 18.18
C GLU A 209 5.35 8.35 17.44
N ASN A 210 5.30 8.85 16.20
CA ASN A 210 4.12 8.84 15.32
C ASN A 210 4.17 7.79 14.19
N ARG A 211 4.99 6.73 14.33
CA ARG A 211 5.21 5.71 13.28
C ARG A 211 3.92 5.04 12.77
N ASP A 212 2.92 4.89 13.63
CA ASP A 212 1.69 4.15 13.29
C ASP A 212 0.88 4.89 12.20
N GLU A 213 0.90 6.23 12.21
CA GLU A 213 0.28 7.07 11.16
C GLU A 213 1.03 6.91 9.83
N ILE A 214 2.37 6.93 9.87
CA ILE A 214 3.22 6.76 8.67
C ILE A 214 3.03 5.37 8.05
N LEU A 215 2.90 4.34 8.89
CA LEU A 215 2.61 2.98 8.44
C LEU A 215 1.20 2.89 7.85
N GLY A 216 0.20 3.50 8.47
CA GLY A 216 -1.15 3.61 7.92
C GLY A 216 -1.19 4.20 6.51
N LEU A 217 -0.28 5.14 6.21
CA LEU A 217 -0.13 5.71 4.88
C LEU A 217 0.39 4.71 3.84
N ILE A 218 1.46 3.97 4.14
CA ILE A 218 1.91 2.87 3.26
C ILE A 218 0.78 1.85 3.08
N GLN A 219 0.02 1.63 4.16
CA GLN A 219 -1.00 0.64 4.12
C GLN A 219 -2.14 0.98 3.16
N SER A 220 -2.71 2.15 3.34
CA SER A 220 -3.74 2.66 2.44
C SER A 220 -3.25 2.67 0.98
N LEU A 221 -2.00 3.06 0.73
CA LEU A 221 -1.38 3.02 -0.60
C LEU A 221 -1.34 1.59 -1.20
N ALA A 222 -0.85 0.61 -0.45
CA ALA A 222 -0.75 -0.78 -0.88
C ALA A 222 -2.11 -1.42 -1.15
N LYS A 223 -3.13 -1.07 -0.36
CA LYS A 223 -4.50 -1.56 -0.54
C LYS A 223 -5.26 -0.83 -1.66
N GLY A 224 -4.69 0.22 -2.25
CA GLY A 224 -5.39 1.09 -3.20
C GLY A 224 -6.55 1.87 -2.56
N LEU A 225 -6.50 2.09 -1.24
CA LEU A 225 -7.45 2.86 -0.46
C LEU A 225 -7.13 4.35 -0.59
N VAL A 226 -7.56 4.94 -1.71
CA VAL A 226 -7.19 6.30 -2.12
C VAL A 226 -7.59 7.34 -1.07
N SER A 227 -8.80 7.26 -0.51
CA SER A 227 -9.32 8.26 0.44
C SER A 227 -8.57 8.22 1.77
N GLU A 228 -8.29 7.01 2.26
CA GLU A 228 -7.54 6.76 3.48
C GLU A 228 -6.08 7.22 3.31
N PHE A 229 -5.50 6.98 2.14
CA PHE A 229 -4.16 7.46 1.81
C PHE A 229 -4.09 8.98 1.82
N GLN A 230 -5.05 9.66 1.20
CA GLN A 230 -5.10 11.13 1.18
C GLN A 230 -5.27 11.72 2.59
N THR A 231 -6.12 11.08 3.40
CA THR A 231 -6.30 11.45 4.81
C THR A 231 -5.01 11.27 5.61
N GLY A 232 -4.33 10.13 5.45
CA GLY A 232 -3.05 9.87 6.11
C GLY A 232 -1.95 10.83 5.66
N PHE A 233 -1.93 11.20 4.37
CA PHE A 233 -0.96 12.13 3.81
C PHE A 233 -1.11 13.53 4.43
N GLU A 234 -2.35 14.01 4.55
CA GLU A 234 -2.67 15.29 5.22
C GLU A 234 -2.25 15.27 6.69
N ALA A 235 -2.56 14.19 7.42
CA ALA A 235 -2.20 14.04 8.82
C ALA A 235 -0.68 14.08 9.02
N ILE A 236 0.09 13.37 8.19
CA ILE A 236 1.54 13.39 8.26
C ILE A 236 2.10 14.75 7.87
N LEU A 237 1.54 15.41 6.84
CA LEU A 237 1.95 16.78 6.46
C LEU A 237 1.76 17.77 7.63
N GLU A 238 0.63 17.68 8.34
CA GLU A 238 0.36 18.49 9.53
C GLU A 238 1.37 18.18 10.64
N LEU A 239 1.61 16.89 10.91
CA LEU A 239 2.58 16.43 11.89
C LEU A 239 3.98 16.98 11.60
N VAL A 240 4.54 16.74 10.40
CA VAL A 240 5.91 17.16 10.08
C VAL A 240 6.05 18.68 10.01
N SER A 241 4.98 19.40 9.69
CA SER A 241 4.97 20.86 9.67
C SER A 241 5.07 21.49 11.07
N ALA A 242 4.75 20.74 12.13
CA ALA A 242 4.85 21.22 13.50
C ALA A 242 6.29 21.26 14.03
N PHE A 243 7.24 20.60 13.36
CA PHE A 243 8.61 20.42 13.85
C PHE A 243 9.66 21.08 12.95
N PRO A 244 10.44 22.06 13.46
CA PRO A 244 11.48 22.74 12.68
C PRO A 244 12.55 21.82 12.08
N ASP A 245 12.93 20.76 12.80
CA ASP A 245 13.95 19.80 12.33
C ASP A 245 13.48 18.93 11.16
N LEU A 246 12.17 18.95 10.84
CA LEU A 246 11.56 18.20 9.74
C LEU A 246 11.20 19.11 8.55
N GLU A 247 11.72 20.34 8.51
CA GLU A 247 11.37 21.34 7.49
C GLU A 247 11.60 20.84 6.05
N GLU A 248 12.68 20.08 5.77
CA GLU A 248 12.92 19.49 4.44
C GLU A 248 11.77 18.54 4.04
N ILE A 249 11.34 17.67 4.96
CA ILE A 249 10.27 16.70 4.74
C ILE A 249 8.93 17.43 4.59
N ALA A 250 8.63 18.40 5.47
CA ALA A 250 7.42 19.19 5.42
C ALA A 250 7.29 19.97 4.10
N ASN A 251 8.39 20.56 3.61
CA ASN A 251 8.41 21.25 2.33
C ASN A 251 8.18 20.28 1.15
N LEU A 252 8.84 19.11 1.15
CA LEU A 252 8.63 18.10 0.11
C LEU A 252 7.18 17.57 0.10
N MET A 253 6.60 17.32 1.28
CA MET A 253 5.21 16.88 1.38
C MET A 253 4.22 17.96 0.93
N ARG A 254 4.48 19.23 1.26
CA ARG A 254 3.65 20.35 0.81
C ARG A 254 3.71 20.50 -0.71
N GLU A 255 4.91 20.47 -1.29
CA GLU A 255 5.09 20.49 -2.74
C GLU A 255 4.38 19.29 -3.39
N ALA A 256 4.51 18.09 -2.84
CA ALA A 256 3.81 16.90 -3.33
C ALA A 256 2.28 17.04 -3.23
N TYR A 257 1.75 17.68 -2.19
CA TYR A 257 0.32 17.96 -2.07
C TYR A 257 -0.17 18.98 -3.12
N GLU A 258 0.58 20.08 -3.30
CA GLU A 258 0.24 21.14 -4.25
C GLU A 258 0.28 20.63 -5.71
N ASP A 259 1.28 19.82 -6.05
CA ASP A 259 1.46 19.19 -7.37
C ASP A 259 0.77 17.81 -7.49
N SER A 260 -0.22 17.53 -6.64
CA SER A 260 -0.87 16.21 -6.55
C SER A 260 -1.65 15.78 -7.77
N ALA A 261 -2.09 16.71 -8.60
CA ALA A 261 -2.97 16.41 -9.73
C ALA A 261 -2.41 15.31 -10.66
N GLU A 262 -1.13 15.37 -11.02
CA GLU A 262 -0.56 14.40 -11.96
C GLU A 262 -0.26 13.04 -11.32
N TRP A 263 0.35 13.05 -10.13
CA TRP A 263 0.78 11.83 -9.48
C TRP A 263 -0.37 11.10 -8.77
N ALA A 264 -1.32 11.82 -8.18
CA ALA A 264 -2.50 11.20 -7.57
C ALA A 264 -3.38 10.60 -8.65
N ALA A 265 -3.60 11.29 -9.79
CA ALA A 265 -4.34 10.73 -10.92
C ALA A 265 -3.71 9.42 -11.43
N ALA A 266 -2.38 9.39 -11.55
CA ALA A 266 -1.64 8.21 -11.96
C ALA A 266 -1.75 7.05 -10.94
N MET A 267 -1.64 7.36 -9.65
CA MET A 267 -1.82 6.40 -8.57
C MET A 267 -3.23 5.80 -8.57
N ILE A 268 -4.27 6.63 -8.69
CA ILE A 268 -5.68 6.21 -8.74
C ILE A 268 -5.89 5.28 -9.94
N GLU A 269 -5.36 5.62 -11.12
CA GLU A 269 -5.48 4.77 -12.31
C GLU A 269 -4.87 3.38 -12.11
N ILE A 270 -3.68 3.31 -11.49
CA ILE A 270 -3.03 2.04 -11.16
C ILE A 270 -3.84 1.27 -10.13
N ALA A 271 -4.26 1.93 -9.04
CA ALA A 271 -5.03 1.33 -7.96
C ALA A 271 -6.33 0.69 -8.47
N ARG A 272 -7.01 1.36 -9.40
CA ARG A 272 -8.31 0.87 -9.91
C ARG A 272 -8.20 -0.15 -11.03
N SER A 273 -7.11 -0.11 -11.80
CA SER A 273 -7.02 -0.87 -13.06
C SER A 273 -6.05 -2.05 -13.00
N THR A 274 -5.23 -2.15 -11.95
CA THR A 274 -4.15 -3.16 -11.85
C THR A 274 -3.94 -3.63 -10.42
N GLY A 275 -3.27 -4.76 -10.25
CA GLY A 275 -2.77 -5.28 -8.97
C GLY A 275 -1.39 -4.77 -8.58
N VAL A 276 -0.79 -3.81 -9.30
CA VAL A 276 0.60 -3.37 -9.08
C VAL A 276 0.82 -2.77 -7.68
N LEU A 277 -0.07 -1.89 -7.19
CA LEU A 277 0.07 -1.34 -5.83
C LEU A 277 -0.01 -2.44 -4.76
N HIS A 278 -0.90 -3.41 -4.96
CA HIS A 278 -1.02 -4.57 -4.09
C HIS A 278 0.24 -5.43 -4.13
N ALA A 279 0.84 -5.65 -5.30
CA ALA A 279 2.08 -6.38 -5.46
C ALA A 279 3.27 -5.66 -4.82
N ILE A 280 3.39 -4.33 -4.97
CA ILE A 280 4.41 -3.51 -4.31
C ILE A 280 4.28 -3.69 -2.79
N GLY A 281 3.07 -3.46 -2.24
CA GLY A 281 2.82 -3.63 -0.81
C GLY A 281 3.11 -5.04 -0.31
N GLY A 282 2.59 -6.05 -1.00
CA GLY A 282 2.81 -7.46 -0.68
C GLY A 282 4.29 -7.84 -0.70
N THR A 283 5.06 -7.33 -1.66
CA THR A 283 6.50 -7.56 -1.77
C THR A 283 7.26 -6.92 -0.61
N MET A 284 6.97 -5.65 -0.30
CA MET A 284 7.61 -4.97 0.84
C MET A 284 7.31 -5.68 2.15
N MET A 285 6.08 -6.17 2.32
CA MET A 285 5.71 -6.96 3.49
C MET A 285 6.35 -8.34 3.50
N GLY A 286 6.46 -9.03 2.36
CA GLY A 286 7.19 -10.30 2.26
C GLY A 286 8.62 -10.14 2.75
N VAL A 287 9.29 -9.07 2.33
CA VAL A 287 10.64 -8.70 2.79
C VAL A 287 10.68 -8.43 4.29
N LEU A 288 9.76 -7.62 4.82
CA LEU A 288 9.70 -7.33 6.25
C LEU A 288 9.41 -8.59 7.09
N ALA A 289 8.48 -9.42 6.63
CA ALA A 289 8.14 -10.68 7.26
C ALA A 289 9.34 -11.63 7.31
N MET A 290 10.20 -11.62 6.29
CA MET A 290 11.44 -12.39 6.22
C MET A 290 12.55 -11.88 7.15
N THR A 291 12.38 -10.71 7.78
CA THR A 291 13.45 -10.03 8.53
C THR A 291 13.49 -10.49 10.00
N PRO A 292 14.52 -11.23 10.44
CA PRO A 292 14.58 -11.79 11.80
C PRO A 292 14.98 -10.74 12.87
N PRO A 293 14.69 -10.95 14.17
CA PRO A 293 14.96 -9.96 15.22
C PRO A 293 16.44 -9.54 15.36
N ASN A 294 17.38 -10.43 15.04
CA ASN A 294 18.80 -10.10 15.03
C ASN A 294 19.19 -9.12 13.91
N PHE A 295 18.46 -9.06 12.80
CA PHE A 295 18.67 -8.03 11.78
C PHE A 295 18.33 -6.64 12.33
N TRP A 296 17.22 -6.52 13.06
CA TRP A 296 16.83 -5.28 13.73
C TRP A 296 17.82 -4.90 14.83
N THR A 297 18.44 -5.88 15.49
CA THR A 297 19.50 -5.64 16.49
C THR A 297 20.71 -4.98 15.84
N ASP A 298 21.12 -5.51 14.70
CA ASP A 298 22.22 -4.94 13.93
C ASP A 298 21.84 -3.56 13.38
N MET A 299 20.60 -3.34 12.90
CA MET A 299 20.13 -2.01 12.49
C MET A 299 20.31 -0.96 13.58
N VAL A 300 19.92 -1.27 14.82
CA VAL A 300 20.05 -0.34 15.95
C VAL A 300 21.52 -0.15 16.32
N ALA A 301 22.30 -1.23 16.42
CA ALA A 301 23.72 -1.19 16.75
C ALA A 301 24.55 -0.35 15.76
N LEU A 302 24.09 -0.28 14.50
CA LEU A 302 24.71 0.49 13.43
C LEU A 302 24.22 1.95 13.36
N GLY A 303 23.32 2.36 14.24
CA GLY A 303 22.67 3.68 14.17
C GLY A 303 21.72 3.83 12.97
N ILE A 304 21.42 2.76 12.25
CA ILE A 304 20.47 2.75 11.11
C ILE A 304 19.02 2.74 11.63
N GLY A 305 18.77 2.20 12.83
CA GLY A 305 17.44 2.16 13.45
C GLY A 305 16.76 3.53 13.55
N TYR A 306 17.53 4.61 13.74
CA TYR A 306 17.03 5.99 13.81
C TYR A 306 16.54 6.52 12.46
N LEU A 307 17.00 5.93 11.36
CA LEU A 307 16.56 6.31 10.01
C LEU A 307 15.28 5.58 9.61
N VAL A 308 14.71 4.67 10.40
CA VAL A 308 13.53 3.89 9.99
C VAL A 308 12.37 4.78 9.51
N PRO A 309 11.97 5.85 10.22
CA PRO A 309 10.93 6.73 9.72
C PRO A 309 11.34 7.48 8.44
N GLU A 310 12.61 7.94 8.34
CA GLU A 310 13.14 8.56 7.11
C GLU A 310 13.17 7.57 5.93
N ILE A 311 13.46 6.29 6.19
CA ILE A 311 13.46 5.20 5.20
C ILE A 311 12.05 4.96 4.69
N ILE A 312 11.08 4.90 5.60
CA ILE A 312 9.66 4.76 5.28
C ILE A 312 9.19 5.95 4.42
N LEU A 313 9.52 7.18 4.82
CA LEU A 313 9.18 8.37 4.02
C LEU A 313 9.92 8.40 2.69
N ALA A 314 11.18 7.96 2.63
CA ALA A 314 11.93 7.82 1.39
C ALA A 314 11.28 6.82 0.42
N ILE A 315 10.74 5.71 0.94
CA ILE A 315 9.96 4.75 0.16
C ILE A 315 8.70 5.40 -0.40
N ILE A 316 7.93 6.11 0.45
CA ILE A 316 6.71 6.81 0.04
C ILE A 316 7.02 7.85 -1.04
N PHE A 317 8.06 8.67 -0.83
CA PHE A 317 8.51 9.66 -1.81
C PHE A 317 9.02 9.04 -3.11
N ALA A 318 9.72 7.90 -3.04
CA ALA A 318 10.11 7.17 -4.23
C ALA A 318 8.87 6.70 -5.01
N ILE A 319 7.87 6.14 -4.32
CA ILE A 319 6.62 5.70 -4.96
C ILE A 319 5.88 6.87 -5.60
N ILE A 320 5.70 7.99 -4.87
CA ILE A 320 5.07 9.21 -5.42
C ILE A 320 5.85 9.70 -6.65
N ALA A 321 7.18 9.70 -6.61
CA ALA A 321 8.01 10.12 -7.73
C ALA A 321 7.84 9.24 -8.99
N PHE A 322 7.45 7.97 -8.86
CA PHE A 322 7.12 7.11 -10.01
C PHE A 322 5.89 7.61 -10.75
N PHE A 323 4.93 8.16 -10.00
CA PHE A 323 3.69 8.68 -10.55
C PHE A 323 3.84 10.11 -11.08
N SER A 324 4.81 10.90 -10.58
CA SER A 324 5.03 12.30 -11.00
C SER A 324 5.79 12.48 -12.32
N ALA A 325 6.62 11.52 -12.73
CA ALA A 325 7.66 11.73 -13.76
C ALA A 325 7.16 11.69 -15.23
N GLY A 326 5.91 11.32 -15.48
CA GLY A 326 5.40 11.11 -16.86
C GLY A 326 4.77 12.33 -17.54
N MET A 327 4.37 13.38 -16.81
CA MET A 327 3.37 14.37 -17.29
C MET A 327 3.60 15.82 -16.82
N GLY A 328 4.87 16.21 -16.62
CA GLY A 328 5.25 17.59 -16.28
C GLY A 328 5.74 17.80 -14.85
N GLY A 329 5.51 16.84 -13.95
CA GLY A 329 6.03 16.83 -12.56
C GLY A 329 7.50 16.43 -12.42
N THR A 330 8.34 16.65 -13.44
CA THR A 330 9.74 16.17 -13.46
C THR A 330 10.58 16.79 -12.35
N LEU A 331 10.28 18.03 -11.95
CA LEU A 331 10.97 18.71 -10.86
C LEU A 331 10.63 18.09 -9.49
N LEU A 332 9.34 17.88 -9.21
CA LEU A 332 8.89 17.21 -7.99
C LEU A 332 9.49 15.79 -7.90
N ALA A 333 9.38 15.02 -8.99
CA ALA A 333 9.95 13.67 -9.06
C ALA A 333 11.46 13.69 -8.75
N ALA A 334 12.20 14.68 -9.26
CA ALA A 334 13.63 14.81 -9.00
C ALA A 334 13.94 15.13 -7.53
N LYS A 335 13.16 16.01 -6.90
CA LYS A 335 13.30 16.37 -5.48
C LYS A 335 13.01 15.19 -4.56
N LEU A 336 11.87 14.53 -4.75
CA LEU A 336 11.47 13.33 -3.99
C LEU A 336 12.50 12.20 -4.15
N MET A 337 12.98 11.96 -5.36
CA MET A 337 14.05 10.99 -5.60
C MET A 337 15.39 11.42 -5.02
N GLY A 338 15.66 12.73 -4.96
CA GLY A 338 16.84 13.29 -4.29
C GLY A 338 16.85 12.92 -2.81
N PHE A 339 15.72 13.11 -2.13
CA PHE A 339 15.56 12.71 -0.73
C PHE A 339 15.79 11.21 -0.54
N ALA A 340 15.15 10.35 -1.34
CA ALA A 340 15.32 8.90 -1.23
C ALA A 340 16.78 8.46 -1.41
N ARG A 341 17.51 9.07 -2.38
CA ARG A 341 18.94 8.81 -2.58
C ARG A 341 19.79 9.33 -1.42
N ASN A 342 19.44 10.47 -0.82
CA ASN A 342 20.14 10.98 0.36
C ASN A 342 20.03 10.01 1.53
N VAL A 343 18.84 9.44 1.78
CA VAL A 343 18.63 8.42 2.81
C VAL A 343 19.47 7.16 2.52
N VAL A 344 19.48 6.67 1.27
CA VAL A 344 20.36 5.54 0.87
C VAL A 344 21.84 5.87 1.11
N SER A 345 22.27 7.09 0.82
CA SER A 345 23.65 7.54 1.07
C SER A 345 24.00 7.55 2.56
N LYS A 346 23.08 8.03 3.42
CA LYS A 346 23.23 7.98 4.90
C LYS A 346 23.41 6.52 5.36
N ILE A 347 22.54 5.62 4.91
CA ILE A 347 22.59 4.19 5.23
C ILE A 347 23.93 3.56 4.82
N ARG A 348 24.36 3.80 3.58
CA ARG A 348 25.63 3.24 3.06
C ARG A 348 26.84 3.79 3.81
N THR A 349 26.82 5.05 4.20
CA THR A 349 27.88 5.69 4.99
C THR A 349 27.99 5.06 6.37
N LEU A 350 26.87 4.94 7.09
CA LEU A 350 26.79 4.28 8.41
C LEU A 350 27.23 2.81 8.33
N GLY A 351 26.80 2.11 7.28
CA GLY A 351 27.20 0.72 7.03
C GLY A 351 28.68 0.55 6.68
N ALA A 352 29.33 1.55 6.07
CA ALA A 352 30.74 1.51 5.73
C ALA A 352 31.64 1.74 6.97
N THR A 353 31.24 2.65 7.87
CA THR A 353 31.95 2.93 9.12
C THR A 353 31.94 1.75 10.09
N ALA A 354 30.95 0.86 9.99
CA ALA A 354 30.81 -0.29 10.88
C ALA A 354 31.46 -1.59 10.40
N ARG A 355 32.10 -1.59 9.22
CA ARG A 355 32.76 -2.77 8.64
C ARG A 355 33.91 -3.34 9.51
N GLU A 356 34.33 -2.65 10.57
CA GLU A 356 35.33 -3.15 11.53
C GLU A 356 34.74 -3.92 12.74
N VAL A 357 33.42 -3.88 13.00
CA VAL A 357 32.87 -4.35 14.30
C VAL A 357 31.93 -5.55 14.20
N VAL A 358 31.19 -5.75 13.09
CA VAL A 358 30.21 -6.86 12.97
C VAL A 358 30.21 -7.44 11.55
N GLN A 359 30.97 -8.51 11.34
CA GLN A 359 30.83 -9.37 10.15
C GLN A 359 29.89 -10.53 10.48
N VAL A 360 28.69 -10.52 9.91
CA VAL A 360 27.85 -11.72 9.78
C VAL A 360 27.72 -12.01 8.28
N GLY A 361 28.71 -12.70 7.70
CA GLY A 361 28.75 -13.00 6.26
C GLY A 361 29.32 -11.87 5.37
N THR A 362 28.94 -11.85 4.09
CA THR A 362 29.43 -10.89 3.07
C THR A 362 28.54 -9.65 2.91
N GLU A 363 27.32 -9.67 3.43
CA GLU A 363 26.36 -8.57 3.32
C GLU A 363 26.22 -7.81 4.64
N THR A 364 26.04 -6.48 4.56
CA THR A 364 25.77 -5.64 5.73
C THR A 364 24.30 -5.22 5.74
N VAL A 365 23.74 -4.96 6.92
CA VAL A 365 22.38 -4.41 7.08
C VAL A 365 22.14 -3.21 6.16
N GLY A 366 23.10 -2.29 6.09
CA GLY A 366 22.98 -1.11 5.21
C GLY A 366 22.90 -1.45 3.72
N THR A 367 23.51 -2.56 3.30
CA THR A 367 23.44 -3.05 1.92
C THR A 367 22.05 -3.62 1.63
N VAL A 368 21.50 -4.43 2.54
CA VAL A 368 20.15 -4.99 2.45
C VAL A 368 19.09 -3.89 2.38
N VAL A 369 19.16 -2.89 3.27
CA VAL A 369 18.21 -1.76 3.26
C VAL A 369 18.34 -0.93 1.99
N ALA A 370 19.56 -0.72 1.48
CA ALA A 370 19.76 0.02 0.23
C ALA A 370 19.19 -0.73 -0.99
N GLN A 371 19.27 -2.07 -1.03
CA GLN A 371 18.71 -2.88 -2.12
C GLN A 371 17.18 -2.71 -2.24
N ILE A 372 16.47 -2.51 -1.13
CA ILE A 372 15.02 -2.26 -1.12
C ILE A 372 14.70 -0.99 -1.92
N ILE A 373 15.40 0.10 -1.62
CA ILE A 373 15.19 1.39 -2.30
C ILE A 373 15.66 1.31 -3.77
N ASP A 374 16.79 0.65 -4.04
CA ASP A 374 17.32 0.49 -5.40
C ASP A 374 16.35 -0.27 -6.32
N VAL A 375 15.65 -1.29 -5.82
CA VAL A 375 14.66 -2.00 -6.63
C VAL A 375 13.45 -1.15 -6.93
N LEU A 376 12.93 -0.40 -5.95
CA LEU A 376 11.84 0.54 -6.19
C LEU A 376 12.25 1.52 -7.32
N ILE A 377 13.49 2.02 -7.29
CA ILE A 377 14.03 2.87 -8.35
C ILE A 377 14.07 2.15 -9.71
N SER A 378 14.39 0.86 -9.73
CA SER A 378 14.51 0.07 -10.96
C SER A 378 13.17 -0.17 -11.68
N VAL A 379 12.06 -0.29 -10.94
CA VAL A 379 10.72 -0.53 -11.53
C VAL A 379 10.06 0.73 -12.10
N LYS A 380 10.58 1.91 -11.73
CA LYS A 380 10.07 3.24 -12.16
C LYS A 380 9.74 3.35 -13.66
N PRO A 381 10.62 2.97 -14.61
CA PRO A 381 10.33 3.16 -16.04
C PRO A 381 9.12 2.35 -16.51
N LYS A 382 8.91 1.16 -15.94
CA LYS A 382 7.76 0.29 -16.26
C LYS A 382 6.48 0.85 -15.67
N VAL A 383 6.53 1.34 -14.42
CA VAL A 383 5.39 2.02 -13.79
C VAL A 383 4.98 3.26 -14.59
N GLU A 384 5.94 4.08 -15.05
CA GLU A 384 5.64 5.24 -15.90
C GLU A 384 5.02 4.85 -17.25
N ALA A 385 5.50 3.77 -17.88
CA ALA A 385 4.90 3.24 -19.10
C ALA A 385 3.47 2.76 -18.85
N LEU A 386 3.22 2.11 -17.72
CA LEU A 386 1.91 1.63 -17.31
C LEU A 386 0.94 2.79 -17.07
N VAL A 387 1.34 3.81 -16.32
CA VAL A 387 0.55 5.04 -16.10
C VAL A 387 0.14 5.68 -17.42
N ARG A 388 1.10 5.90 -18.33
CA ARG A 388 0.83 6.49 -19.65
C ARG A 388 -0.15 5.64 -20.45
N SER A 389 0.03 4.32 -20.42
CA SER A 389 -0.85 3.38 -21.11
C SER A 389 -2.29 3.43 -20.56
N LEU A 390 -2.46 3.35 -19.24
CA LEU A 390 -3.77 3.42 -18.57
C LEU A 390 -4.48 4.75 -18.83
N ARG A 391 -3.80 5.87 -18.60
CA ARG A 391 -4.39 7.21 -18.78
C ARG A 391 -4.81 7.51 -20.22
N SER A 392 -4.02 7.04 -21.19
CA SER A 392 -4.36 7.20 -22.61
C SER A 392 -5.61 6.41 -23.03
N ARG A 393 -6.14 5.54 -22.17
CA ARG A 393 -7.33 4.72 -22.41
C ARG A 393 -8.55 5.18 -21.59
N ILE A 394 -8.46 6.32 -20.91
CA ILE A 394 -9.60 6.88 -20.16
C ILE A 394 -10.71 7.24 -21.15
N TYR A 395 -11.90 6.71 -20.89
CA TYR A 395 -13.14 7.11 -21.53
C TYR A 395 -14.13 7.48 -20.44
N GLU A 396 -14.69 8.68 -20.54
CA GLU A 396 -15.78 9.15 -19.69
C GLU A 396 -16.71 10.00 -20.52
N ARG A 397 -17.99 10.03 -20.16
CA ARG A 397 -19.03 10.77 -20.87
C ARG A 397 -19.96 11.47 -19.90
N ALA A 398 -20.19 12.75 -20.13
CA ALA A 398 -21.15 13.54 -19.38
C ALA A 398 -22.11 14.29 -20.31
N ASN A 399 -23.35 14.46 -19.85
CA ASN A 399 -24.30 15.36 -20.49
C ASN A 399 -24.21 16.72 -19.80
N GLY A 400 -24.18 17.80 -20.59
CA GLY A 400 -24.05 19.16 -20.10
C GLY A 400 -24.86 20.16 -20.91
N ALA A 401 -24.60 21.43 -20.68
CA ALA A 401 -25.18 22.54 -21.42
C ALA A 401 -24.21 23.71 -21.52
N THR A 402 -24.34 24.52 -22.56
CA THR A 402 -23.64 25.81 -22.65
C THR A 402 -24.05 26.74 -21.50
N GLY A 403 -23.12 27.54 -21.00
CA GLY A 403 -23.37 28.47 -19.87
C GLY A 403 -23.25 27.83 -18.48
N GLU A 404 -23.18 26.50 -18.37
CA GLU A 404 -22.95 25.79 -17.11
C GLU A 404 -21.70 24.90 -17.21
N ALA A 405 -21.05 24.66 -16.06
CA ALA A 405 -19.94 23.73 -15.98
C ALA A 405 -20.44 22.33 -16.24
N THR A 406 -19.81 21.61 -17.17
CA THR A 406 -20.10 20.18 -17.33
C THR A 406 -19.11 19.35 -16.51
N PRO A 407 -19.54 18.69 -15.41
CA PRO A 407 -18.68 17.79 -14.65
C PRO A 407 -18.49 16.46 -15.38
N VAL A 408 -17.24 16.07 -15.62
CA VAL A 408 -16.88 14.73 -16.10
C VAL A 408 -16.21 13.98 -14.95
N LEU A 409 -16.98 13.14 -14.26
CA LEU A 409 -16.54 12.45 -13.05
C LEU A 409 -16.11 11.01 -13.35
N ARG A 410 -14.98 10.62 -12.80
CA ARG A 410 -14.45 9.25 -12.85
C ARG A 410 -14.36 8.67 -11.45
N ASN A 411 -14.80 7.42 -11.27
CA ASN A 411 -14.69 6.78 -9.95
C ASN A 411 -13.20 6.57 -9.57
N ALA A 412 -12.82 7.02 -8.36
CA ALA A 412 -11.48 6.85 -7.82
C ALA A 412 -11.24 5.47 -7.20
N GLU A 413 -12.28 4.84 -6.67
CA GLU A 413 -12.15 3.55 -6.00
C GLU A 413 -11.89 2.41 -6.99
N PRO A 414 -11.18 1.35 -6.55
CA PRO A 414 -11.04 0.15 -7.33
C PRO A 414 -12.41 -0.39 -7.73
N LYS A 415 -12.58 -0.73 -9.02
CA LYS A 415 -13.64 -1.67 -9.37
C LYS A 415 -13.28 -2.96 -8.66
N ARG A 416 -13.89 -3.23 -7.49
CA ARG A 416 -13.74 -4.49 -6.76
C ARG A 416 -13.72 -5.59 -7.81
N PRO A 417 -12.67 -6.43 -7.88
CA PRO A 417 -12.76 -7.60 -8.73
C PRO A 417 -14.06 -8.29 -8.31
N THR A 418 -15.01 -8.37 -9.25
CA THR A 418 -16.06 -9.36 -9.14
C THR A 418 -15.28 -10.66 -9.14
N VAL A 419 -15.02 -11.20 -7.95
CA VAL A 419 -14.54 -12.56 -7.80
C VAL A 419 -15.70 -13.40 -8.28
N ASN A 420 -15.75 -13.61 -9.60
CA ASN A 420 -16.54 -14.65 -10.20
C ASN A 420 -16.00 -15.95 -9.59
N ALA A 421 -16.72 -16.46 -8.60
CA ALA A 421 -16.44 -17.71 -7.90
C ALA A 421 -16.35 -18.93 -8.85
N SER A 422 -16.59 -18.74 -10.15
CA SER A 422 -16.57 -19.75 -11.19
C SER A 422 -15.22 -19.96 -11.89
N ASN A 423 -14.22 -19.07 -11.73
CA ASN A 423 -12.88 -19.25 -12.30
C ASN A 423 -11.79 -19.14 -11.23
N ARG A 424 -11.96 -19.88 -10.13
CA ARG A 424 -10.86 -20.13 -9.19
C ARG A 424 -9.76 -20.89 -9.95
N PRO A 425 -8.53 -20.37 -10.10
CA PRO A 425 -7.41 -21.24 -10.46
C PRO A 425 -7.37 -22.38 -9.42
N PRO A 426 -7.01 -23.62 -9.82
CA PRO A 426 -7.01 -24.74 -8.89
C PRO A 426 -6.19 -24.34 -7.67
N SER A 427 -6.80 -24.49 -6.49
CA SER A 427 -6.14 -24.39 -5.20
C SER A 427 -4.85 -25.22 -5.28
N ARG A 428 -3.71 -24.56 -5.46
CA ARG A 428 -2.42 -25.16 -5.16
C ARG A 428 -2.52 -25.63 -3.70
N PRO A 429 -2.20 -26.89 -3.38
CA PRO A 429 -2.12 -27.32 -2.00
C PRO A 429 -1.14 -26.40 -1.28
N LEU A 430 -1.64 -25.66 -0.29
CA LEU A 430 -0.79 -25.00 0.69
C LEU A 430 -0.21 -26.15 1.51
N VAL A 431 1.11 -26.31 1.41
CA VAL A 431 1.90 -27.44 1.93
C VAL A 431 1.81 -28.71 1.06
N ASP A 432 2.96 -29.34 0.78
CA ASP A 432 3.01 -30.68 0.16
C ASP A 432 2.14 -31.62 1.03
N PRO A 433 1.16 -32.34 0.45
CA PRO A 433 0.27 -33.26 1.16
C PRO A 433 0.97 -34.27 2.08
N SER A 434 2.28 -34.47 1.96
CA SER A 434 3.08 -35.35 2.83
C SER A 434 3.65 -34.71 4.11
N THR A 435 3.45 -33.40 4.35
CA THR A 435 4.17 -32.70 5.43
C THR A 435 3.39 -32.63 6.73
N ASN A 436 3.94 -33.24 7.78
CA ASN A 436 3.53 -33.01 9.17
C ASN A 436 4.29 -31.79 9.71
N VAL A 437 3.57 -30.72 10.08
CA VAL A 437 4.18 -29.49 10.61
C VAL A 437 4.28 -29.45 12.14
N ALA A 438 3.83 -30.50 12.83
CA ALA A 438 4.01 -30.63 14.27
C ALA A 438 5.42 -31.13 14.62
N SER A 439 5.93 -30.74 15.79
CA SER A 439 7.19 -31.28 16.29
C SER A 439 7.11 -32.80 16.50
N PRO A 440 8.25 -33.54 16.48
CA PRO A 440 8.25 -34.98 16.76
C PRO A 440 7.62 -35.33 18.12
N GLN A 441 7.88 -34.51 19.14
CA GLN A 441 7.32 -34.67 20.48
C GLN A 441 5.80 -34.51 20.45
N ARG A 442 5.28 -33.52 19.73
CA ARG A 442 3.83 -33.26 19.62
C ARG A 442 3.12 -34.27 18.73
N THR A 443 3.80 -34.77 17.71
CA THR A 443 3.34 -35.92 16.91
C THR A 443 3.17 -37.16 17.77
N GLN A 444 4.17 -37.49 18.59
CA GLN A 444 4.10 -38.58 19.56
C GLN A 444 2.94 -38.36 20.55
N HIS A 445 2.83 -37.16 21.12
CA HIS A 445 1.74 -36.78 22.01
C HIS A 445 0.37 -36.98 21.37
N ILE A 446 0.16 -36.52 20.13
CA ILE A 446 -1.13 -36.60 19.44
C ILE A 446 -1.47 -38.03 19.09
N LEU A 447 -0.54 -38.80 18.54
CA LEU A 447 -0.82 -40.14 18.02
C LEU A 447 -0.85 -41.20 19.12
N HIS A 448 0.17 -41.24 19.96
CA HIS A 448 0.42 -42.38 20.87
C HIS A 448 0.46 -41.98 22.35
N GLY A 449 0.56 -40.69 22.64
CA GLY A 449 0.65 -40.15 23.98
C GLY A 449 2.06 -40.11 24.54
N ASP A 450 2.19 -39.33 25.61
CA ASP A 450 3.41 -39.17 26.40
C ASP A 450 3.07 -38.96 27.89
N ALA A 451 4.07 -38.60 28.71
CA ALA A 451 3.93 -38.38 30.15
C ALA A 451 2.96 -37.23 30.52
N THR A 452 2.61 -36.36 29.56
CA THR A 452 1.67 -35.25 29.75
C THR A 452 0.25 -35.58 29.27
N GLY A 453 0.06 -36.75 28.65
CA GLY A 453 -1.21 -37.21 28.09
C GLY A 453 -1.16 -37.41 26.57
N GLY A 454 -2.31 -37.28 25.90
CA GLY A 454 -2.46 -37.47 24.44
C GLY A 454 -2.39 -38.94 23.99
N GLY A 455 -2.66 -39.23 22.71
CA GLY A 455 -2.67 -40.60 22.15
C GLY A 455 -3.97 -40.96 21.45
N HIS A 456 -4.40 -40.11 20.54
CA HIS A 456 -5.72 -40.13 19.91
C HIS A 456 -5.78 -40.99 18.65
N LEU A 457 -4.67 -41.57 18.18
CA LEU A 457 -4.73 -42.55 17.09
C LEU A 457 -5.51 -43.78 17.55
N TRP A 458 -6.39 -44.31 16.70
CA TRP A 458 -7.17 -45.51 17.01
C TRP A 458 -6.27 -46.67 17.50
N PRO A 459 -6.63 -47.38 18.59
CA PRO A 459 -7.90 -47.35 19.35
C PRO A 459 -8.04 -46.23 20.40
N GLY A 460 -7.09 -45.30 20.44
CA GLY A 460 -7.03 -44.23 21.43
C GLY A 460 -6.46 -44.69 22.77
N GLY A 461 -5.83 -43.77 23.49
CA GLY A 461 -5.41 -43.98 24.88
C GLY A 461 -6.62 -44.09 25.82
N PRO A 462 -6.45 -44.69 27.02
CA PRO A 462 -7.52 -44.85 28.00
C PRO A 462 -8.26 -43.53 28.29
N GLY A 463 -9.58 -43.51 28.07
CA GLY A 463 -10.43 -42.34 28.32
C GLY A 463 -10.24 -41.17 27.34
N LYS A 464 -9.57 -41.38 26.21
CA LYS A 464 -9.40 -40.38 25.14
C LYS A 464 -10.36 -40.66 23.98
N THR A 465 -10.75 -39.60 23.27
CA THR A 465 -11.45 -39.74 21.98
C THR A 465 -10.46 -40.15 20.90
N ALA A 466 -10.78 -41.20 20.15
CA ALA A 466 -9.95 -41.70 19.07
C ALA A 466 -10.36 -41.13 17.71
N PHE A 467 -9.37 -40.84 16.86
CA PHE A 467 -9.56 -40.66 15.42
C PHE A 467 -10.19 -41.91 14.80
N PRO A 468 -10.87 -41.77 13.65
CA PRO A 468 -11.48 -42.90 12.97
C PRO A 468 -10.51 -44.06 12.77
N GLN A 469 -11.01 -45.28 12.85
CA GLN A 469 -10.20 -46.50 12.73
C GLN A 469 -9.48 -46.63 11.38
N ASP A 470 -10.04 -46.02 10.34
CA ASP A 470 -9.49 -45.98 8.98
C ASP A 470 -8.46 -44.86 8.76
N TRP A 471 -8.26 -43.96 9.73
CA TRP A 471 -7.21 -42.94 9.67
C TRP A 471 -5.90 -43.48 10.26
N ASP A 472 -4.89 -43.63 9.41
CA ASP A 472 -3.53 -43.92 9.86
C ASP A 472 -2.83 -42.68 10.45
N ALA A 473 -1.65 -42.89 11.05
CA ALA A 473 -0.86 -41.83 11.66
C ALA A 473 -0.57 -40.66 10.70
N ASN A 474 -0.31 -40.97 9.43
CA ASN A 474 -0.02 -39.95 8.42
C ASN A 474 -1.27 -39.14 8.07
N ARG A 475 -2.44 -39.80 7.96
CA ARG A 475 -3.72 -39.14 7.71
C ARG A 475 -4.07 -38.20 8.86
N VAL A 476 -3.92 -38.66 10.10
CA VAL A 476 -4.16 -37.85 11.30
C VAL A 476 -3.28 -36.60 11.27
N MET A 477 -1.96 -36.76 11.15
CA MET A 477 -1.05 -35.62 11.21
C MET A 477 -1.20 -34.66 10.02
N ARG A 478 -1.61 -35.18 8.86
CA ARG A 478 -1.96 -34.35 7.70
C ARG A 478 -3.19 -33.50 7.99
N ALA A 479 -4.30 -34.11 8.41
CA ALA A 479 -5.52 -33.38 8.73
C ALA A 479 -5.31 -32.36 9.86
N THR A 480 -4.49 -32.72 10.86
CA THR A 480 -4.08 -31.80 11.93
C THR A 480 -3.27 -30.62 11.39
N SER A 481 -2.34 -30.87 10.47
CA SER A 481 -1.52 -29.81 9.84
C SER A 481 -2.39 -28.91 8.97
N ASP A 482 -3.22 -29.49 8.10
CA ASP A 482 -4.17 -28.77 7.23
C ASP A 482 -5.03 -27.80 8.05
N VAL A 483 -5.64 -28.28 9.14
CA VAL A 483 -6.44 -27.44 10.03
C VAL A 483 -5.61 -26.36 10.73
N ALA A 484 -4.40 -26.68 11.18
CA ALA A 484 -3.55 -25.71 11.88
C ALA A 484 -3.03 -24.58 10.96
N THR A 485 -2.94 -24.85 9.65
CA THR A 485 -2.38 -23.92 8.65
C THR A 485 -3.40 -23.39 7.64
N ASP A 486 -4.70 -23.70 7.80
CA ASP A 486 -5.73 -23.21 6.88
C ASP A 486 -5.94 -21.70 7.06
N PRO A 487 -5.68 -20.87 6.03
CA PRO A 487 -5.86 -19.42 6.12
C PRO A 487 -7.33 -18.98 6.24
N ASN A 488 -8.30 -19.89 6.05
CA ASN A 488 -9.73 -19.60 6.21
C ASN A 488 -10.26 -19.92 7.62
N LEU A 489 -9.40 -20.42 8.52
CA LEU A 489 -9.75 -20.72 9.90
C LEU A 489 -9.20 -19.65 10.86
N PHE A 490 -9.85 -19.53 12.00
CA PHE A 490 -9.65 -18.48 12.99
C PHE A 490 -9.08 -19.05 14.28
N TRP A 491 -8.38 -18.22 15.05
CA TRP A 491 -7.77 -18.62 16.31
C TRP A 491 -8.52 -18.02 17.50
N LYS A 492 -9.22 -18.89 18.23
CA LYS A 492 -9.93 -18.52 19.45
C LYS A 492 -9.01 -18.65 20.67
N PRO A 493 -8.71 -17.57 21.40
CA PRO A 493 -7.82 -17.64 22.57
C PRO A 493 -8.37 -18.60 23.63
N GLN A 494 -7.51 -19.51 24.12
CA GLN A 494 -7.83 -20.40 25.24
C GLN A 494 -7.17 -19.95 26.55
N THR A 495 -6.05 -19.24 26.46
CA THR A 495 -5.31 -18.72 27.61
C THR A 495 -4.85 -17.31 27.32
N GLY A 496 -4.83 -16.44 28.33
CA GLY A 496 -4.52 -15.02 28.13
C GLY A 496 -5.71 -14.24 27.56
N ASN A 497 -5.45 -13.04 27.06
CA ASN A 497 -6.46 -12.08 26.59
C ASN A 497 -6.50 -11.94 25.05
N GLY A 498 -5.91 -12.88 24.31
CA GLY A 498 -5.81 -12.83 22.85
C GLY A 498 -4.42 -12.53 22.30
N GLY A 499 -3.52 -11.95 23.10
CA GLY A 499 -2.12 -11.77 22.74
C GLY A 499 -1.32 -13.08 22.74
N LEU A 500 -0.19 -13.10 22.02
CA LEU A 500 0.70 -14.25 21.83
C LEU A 500 1.33 -14.79 23.13
N PHE A 501 1.43 -13.96 24.17
CA PHE A 501 1.89 -14.35 25.48
C PHE A 501 0.84 -14.01 26.56
N THR A 502 0.77 -14.86 27.58
CA THR A 502 0.03 -14.58 28.80
C THR A 502 0.70 -13.47 29.61
N LYS A 503 -0.01 -12.87 30.57
CA LYS A 503 0.56 -11.89 31.52
C LYS A 503 1.78 -12.40 32.30
N SER A 504 1.95 -13.72 32.39
CA SER A 504 3.11 -14.37 33.02
C SER A 504 4.27 -14.67 32.06
N GLY A 505 4.23 -14.17 30.82
CA GLY A 505 5.26 -14.37 29.80
C GLY A 505 5.28 -15.75 29.14
N LYS A 506 4.32 -16.63 29.48
CA LYS A 506 4.19 -17.95 28.84
C LYS A 506 3.44 -17.83 27.50
N PRO A 507 3.80 -18.62 26.46
CA PRO A 507 3.06 -18.66 25.20
C PRO A 507 1.56 -18.91 25.42
N ALA A 508 0.72 -18.17 24.69
CA ALA A 508 -0.72 -18.33 24.72
C ALA A 508 -1.16 -19.46 23.78
N ARG A 509 -2.16 -20.23 24.24
CA ARG A 509 -2.83 -21.29 23.49
C ARG A 509 -4.06 -20.74 22.78
N PHE A 510 -4.25 -21.18 21.54
CA PHE A 510 -5.41 -20.87 20.72
C PHE A 510 -6.06 -22.16 20.22
N LEU A 511 -7.38 -22.16 20.18
CA LEU A 511 -8.18 -23.18 19.53
C LEU A 511 -8.45 -22.74 18.10
N VAL A 512 -8.20 -23.61 17.14
CA VAL A 512 -8.58 -23.37 15.74
C VAL A 512 -10.09 -23.59 15.56
N THR A 513 -10.78 -22.61 14.96
CA THR A 513 -12.23 -22.61 14.72
C THR A 513 -12.60 -22.06 13.35
N ASP A 514 -13.83 -22.27 12.90
CA ASP A 514 -14.41 -21.50 11.79
C ASP A 514 -14.77 -20.05 12.23
N ALA A 515 -15.28 -19.23 11.30
CA ALA A 515 -15.69 -17.85 11.55
C ALA A 515 -16.81 -17.72 12.62
N ALA A 516 -17.59 -18.79 12.82
CA ALA A 516 -18.66 -18.85 13.82
C ALA A 516 -18.19 -19.42 15.17
N GLY A 517 -16.91 -19.79 15.30
CA GLY A 517 -16.31 -20.35 16.51
C GLY A 517 -16.55 -21.85 16.70
N ASN A 518 -17.00 -22.57 15.66
CA ASN A 518 -17.16 -24.03 15.68
C ASN A 518 -15.86 -24.74 15.33
N LEU A 519 -15.80 -26.04 15.66
CA LEU A 519 -14.65 -26.86 15.27
C LEU A 519 -14.65 -27.12 13.76
N PRO A 520 -13.49 -27.00 13.08
CA PRO A 520 -13.36 -27.41 11.70
C PRO A 520 -13.66 -28.90 11.54
N VAL A 521 -14.28 -29.25 10.43
CA VAL A 521 -14.69 -30.64 10.12
C VAL A 521 -13.87 -31.14 8.94
N VAL A 522 -13.17 -32.25 9.14
CA VAL A 522 -12.39 -32.92 8.10
C VAL A 522 -12.96 -34.32 7.88
N ASP A 523 -13.44 -34.62 6.68
CA ASP A 523 -14.15 -35.86 6.32
C ASP A 523 -15.25 -36.28 7.32
N GLY A 524 -16.02 -35.30 7.82
CA GLY A 524 -17.08 -35.54 8.81
C GLY A 524 -16.60 -35.69 10.25
N VAL A 525 -15.30 -35.53 10.52
CA VAL A 525 -14.73 -35.55 11.87
C VAL A 525 -14.54 -34.12 12.39
N PRO A 526 -15.24 -33.70 13.46
CA PRO A 526 -14.99 -32.41 14.10
C PRO A 526 -13.66 -32.43 14.86
N MET A 527 -12.69 -31.66 14.39
CA MET A 527 -11.32 -31.66 14.90
C MET A 527 -11.09 -30.51 15.86
N ARG A 528 -10.66 -30.83 17.09
CA ARG A 528 -10.13 -29.83 18.01
C ARG A 528 -8.63 -29.75 17.85
N VAL A 529 -8.13 -28.63 17.33
CA VAL A 529 -6.69 -28.37 17.18
C VAL A 529 -6.30 -27.19 18.05
N ILE A 530 -5.29 -27.38 18.91
CA ILE A 530 -4.77 -26.34 19.80
C ILE A 530 -3.35 -25.99 19.37
N VAL A 531 -3.09 -24.70 19.19
CA VAL A 531 -1.78 -24.16 18.78
C VAL A 531 -1.24 -23.16 19.80
N GLU A 532 0.09 -23.11 19.94
CA GLU A 532 0.85 -22.07 20.63
C GLU A 532 1.78 -21.40 19.59
N PRO A 533 1.34 -20.31 18.95
CA PRO A 533 2.10 -19.68 17.88
C PRO A 533 3.46 -19.13 18.35
N ALA A 534 3.52 -18.63 19.59
CA ALA A 534 4.76 -18.18 20.23
C ALA A 534 5.45 -19.27 21.08
N GLY A 535 4.98 -20.51 20.98
CA GLY A 535 5.45 -21.67 21.76
C GLY A 535 5.77 -22.84 20.86
N GLU A 536 5.25 -24.02 21.18
CA GLU A 536 5.64 -25.25 20.47
C GLU A 536 4.85 -25.54 19.17
N GLY A 537 4.12 -24.54 18.63
CA GLY A 537 3.28 -24.72 17.45
C GLY A 537 2.06 -25.57 17.78
N ILE A 538 1.83 -26.68 17.07
CA ILE A 538 0.71 -27.58 17.35
C ILE A 538 0.92 -28.28 18.69
N ILE A 539 0.05 -28.01 19.67
CA ILE A 539 0.13 -28.59 21.01
C ILE A 539 -0.58 -29.92 21.12
N THR A 540 -1.77 -30.02 20.52
CA THR A 540 -2.56 -31.25 20.50
C THR A 540 -3.65 -31.18 19.44
N SER A 541 -4.12 -32.35 19.01
CA SER A 541 -5.23 -32.51 18.07
C SER A 541 -6.02 -33.77 18.42
N TYR A 542 -7.35 -33.66 18.45
CA TYR A 542 -8.23 -34.80 18.69
C TYR A 542 -9.67 -34.59 18.18
N PRO A 543 -10.42 -35.65 17.86
CA PRO A 543 -11.83 -35.55 17.53
C PRO A 543 -12.67 -35.17 18.73
N LYS A 544 -13.70 -34.36 18.51
CA LYS A 544 -14.70 -34.02 19.53
C LYS A 544 -16.11 -34.23 18.99
N TYR A 545 -16.59 -35.47 19.11
CA TYR A 545 -17.95 -35.88 18.75
C TYR A 545 -19.03 -35.26 19.64
#